data_AF-A0A164PFS1-F1
#
_entry.id   AF-A0A164PFS1-F1
#
_cell.length_a   1.000
_cell.length_b   1.000
_cell.length_c   1.000
_cell.angle_alpha   90.00
_cell.angle_beta   90.00
_cell.angle_gamma   90.00
#
_symmetry.space_group_name_H-M   'P 1'
#
loop_
_entity.id
_entity.type
_entity.pdbx_description
1 polymer ?
#
loop_
_entity_poly.entity_id
_entity_poly.type
_entity_poly.pdbx_seq_one_letter_code
_entity_poly.pdbx_strand_id
1 'polypeptide(L)' 'MPNRCYVPGCKSGFPDYPKYLGKFTMFSAPKDGKLLKRWNEFIPRKETLKPSSKVCSHHFASGDVFKQTTPS' A
#
# COMPACT_ATOMS: atom_id res chain seq x y z
N MET A 1 -13.81 4.70 -5.07
CA MET A 1 -13.16 4.96 -3.76
C MET A 1 -11.87 5.72 -4.04
N PRO A 2 -11.55 6.79 -3.30
CA PRO A 2 -10.29 7.51 -3.54
C PRO A 2 -9.11 6.56 -3.30
N ASN A 3 -8.14 6.54 -4.22
CA ASN A 3 -6.93 5.70 -4.17
C ASN A 3 -5.93 6.21 -3.11
N ARG A 4 -6.40 6.36 -1.86
CA ARG A 4 -5.58 6.84 -0.73
C ARG A 4 -4.90 5.66 -0.04
N CYS A 5 -3.68 5.89 0.42
CA CYS A 5 -2.99 4.92 1.25
C CYS A 5 -3.76 4.68 2.55
N TYR A 6 -3.84 3.41 2.96
CA TYR A 6 -4.56 2.97 4.15
C TYR A 6 -3.76 3.23 5.44
N VAL A 7 -2.45 3.43 5.35
CA VAL A 7 -1.58 3.65 6.50
C VAL A 7 -1.88 5.01 7.16
N PRO A 8 -2.14 5.07 8.48
CA PRO A 8 -2.41 6.31 9.18
C PRO A 8 -1.33 7.37 8.95
N GLY A 9 -1.73 8.61 8.69
CA GLY A 9 -0.82 9.74 8.45
C GLY A 9 -0.18 9.77 7.06
N CYS A 10 -0.30 8.71 6.25
CA CYS A 10 0.21 8.72 4.88
C CYS A 10 -0.67 9.55 3.95
N LYS A 11 -0.06 10.50 3.24
CA LYS A 11 -0.76 11.38 2.27
C LYS A 11 -0.72 10.86 0.83
N SER A 12 -0.09 9.71 0.56
CA SER A 12 -0.04 9.17 -0.80
C SER A 12 -1.45 8.90 -1.33
N GLY A 13 -1.73 9.43 -2.53
CA GLY A 13 -3.03 9.32 -3.19
C GLY A 13 -4.07 10.38 -2.78
N PHE A 14 -3.70 11.34 -1.92
CA PHE A 14 -4.49 12.55 -1.73
C PHE A 14 -4.31 13.52 -2.92
N PRO A 15 -5.31 14.35 -3.25
CA PRO A 15 -5.22 15.30 -4.37
C PRO A 15 -4.05 16.30 -4.24
N ASP A 16 -3.70 16.67 -3.01
CA ASP A 16 -2.62 17.59 -2.66
C ASP A 16 -1.25 16.88 -2.51
N TYR A 17 -1.13 15.59 -2.82
CA TYR A 17 0.12 14.87 -2.68
C TYR A 17 1.23 15.50 -3.56
N PRO A 18 2.35 15.96 -2.97
CA PRO A 18 3.36 16.70 -3.72
C PRO A 18 4.04 15.84 -4.80
N LYS A 19 4.06 16.35 -6.04
CA LYS A 19 4.68 15.65 -7.19
C LYS A 19 6.18 15.40 -7.02
N TYR A 20 6.88 16.26 -6.28
CA TYR A 20 8.32 16.15 -6.05
C TYR A 20 8.69 14.96 -5.15
N LEU A 21 7.74 14.39 -4.39
CA LEU A 21 7.97 13.18 -3.59
C LEU A 21 8.06 11.91 -4.44
N GLY A 22 7.88 12.02 -5.76
CA GLY A 22 8.06 10.93 -6.70
C GLY A 22 6.82 10.07 -6.92
N LYS A 23 6.99 9.05 -7.76
CA LYS A 23 5.95 8.07 -8.09
C LYS A 23 5.91 6.98 -7.00
N PHE A 24 4.70 6.51 -6.71
CA PHE A 24 4.47 5.35 -5.86
C PHE A 24 3.53 4.37 -6.55
N THR A 25 3.64 3.11 -6.18
CA THR A 25 2.69 2.06 -6.58
C THR A 25 1.72 1.80 -5.43
N MET A 26 0.47 1.47 -5.75
CA MET A 26 -0.55 1.12 -4.76
C MET A 26 -0.80 -0.39 -4.79
N PHE A 27 -0.54 -1.06 -3.68
CA PHE A 27 -0.77 -2.49 -3.51
C PHE A 27 -2.12 -2.73 -2.84
N SER A 28 -2.91 -3.65 -3.38
CA SER A 28 -4.14 -4.13 -2.74
C SER A 28 -3.83 -4.91 -1.48
N ALA A 29 -4.82 -4.99 -0.59
CA ALA A 29 -4.81 -5.98 0.48
C ALA A 29 -4.47 -7.38 -0.10
N PRO A 30 -3.51 -8.10 0.49
CA PRO A 30 -3.15 -9.43 0.02
C PRO A 30 -4.32 -10.41 0.23
N LYS A 31 -4.49 -11.33 -0.72
CA LYS A 31 -5.47 -12.43 -0.61
C LYS A 31 -4.99 -13.54 0.33
N ASP A 32 -3.68 -13.67 0.48
CA ASP A 32 -3.06 -14.62 1.42
C ASP A 32 -3.36 -14.20 2.86
N GLY A 33 -3.97 -15.10 3.64
CA GLY A 33 -4.41 -14.80 4.99
C GLY A 33 -3.26 -14.52 5.96
N LYS A 34 -2.10 -15.16 5.79
CA LYS A 34 -0.93 -14.94 6.65
C LYS A 34 -0.32 -13.57 6.40
N LEU A 35 -0.16 -13.20 5.13
CA LEU A 35 0.34 -11.89 4.73
C LEU A 35 -0.65 -10.77 5.11
N LEU A 36 -1.96 -11.01 4.96
CA LEU A 36 -3.00 -10.06 5.40
C LEU A 36 -2.97 -9.86 6.90
N LYS A 37 -2.82 -10.94 7.68
CA LYS A 37 -2.65 -10.84 9.13
C LYS A 37 -1.42 -10.00 9.47
N ARG A 38 -0.29 -10.28 8.83
CA ARG A 38 0.94 -9.50 9.02
C ARG A 38 0.74 -8.02 8.70
N TRP A 39 0.07 -7.68 7.61
CA TRP A 39 -0.23 -6.28 7.29
C TRP A 39 -1.09 -5.61 8.38
N ASN A 40 -2.12 -6.29 8.88
CA ASN A 40 -2.95 -5.77 9.97
C ASN A 40 -2.17 -5.59 11.29
N GLU A 41 -1.20 -6.45 11.58
CA GLU A 41 -0.35 -6.33 12.77
C GLU A 41 0.62 -5.15 12.70
N PHE A 42 1.16 -4.86 11.50
CA PHE A 42 2.15 -3.79 11.32
C PHE A 42 1.53 -2.41 11.05
N ILE A 43 0.29 -2.36 10.55
CA ILE A 43 -0.40 -1.09 10.33
C ILE A 43 -1.12 -0.71 11.62
N PRO A 44 -0.77 0.42 12.28
CA PRO A 44 -1.29 0.79 13.59
C PRO A 44 -2.74 1.31 13.48
N ARG A 45 -3.67 0.45 13.10
CA ARG A 45 -5.09 0.76 12.91
C ARG A 45 -5.95 -0.29 13.59
N LYS A 46 -7.02 0.14 14.25
CA LYS A 46 -7.98 -0.77 14.89
C LYS A 46 -8.85 -1.53 13.87
N GLU A 47 -9.05 -0.94 12.70
CA GLU A 47 -9.84 -1.56 11.63
C GLU A 47 -9.00 -2.55 10.84
N THR A 48 -9.62 -3.65 10.43
CA THR A 48 -9.02 -4.63 9.52
C THR A 48 -8.93 -4.08 8.10
N LEU A 49 -7.83 -4.39 7.40
CA LEU A 49 -7.68 -4.14 5.96
C LEU A 49 -8.83 -4.81 5.20
N LYS A 50 -9.57 -4.00 4.45
CA LYS A 50 -10.59 -4.48 3.51
C LYS A 50 -9.91 -4.82 2.18
N PRO A 51 -10.49 -5.72 1.36
CA PRO A 51 -9.96 -6.02 0.02
C PRO A 51 -9.81 -4.80 -0.89
N SER A 52 -10.61 -3.76 -0.67
CA SER A 52 -10.55 -2.47 -1.37
C SER A 52 -9.49 -1.50 -0.83
N SER A 53 -8.90 -1.77 0.34
CA SER A 53 -7.82 -0.97 0.91
C SER A 53 -6.55 -1.07 0.06
N LYS A 54 -5.80 0.04 0.00
CA LYS A 54 -4.54 0.14 -0.75
C LYS A 54 -3.42 0.64 0.17
N VAL A 55 -2.21 0.11 0.01
CA VAL A 55 -1.00 0.60 0.70
C VAL A 55 0.03 1.02 -0.36
N CYS A 56 0.64 2.19 -0.20
CA CYS A 56 1.62 2.68 -1.15
C CYS A 56 2.99 2.01 -0.96
N SER A 57 3.79 2.01 -2.03
CA SER A 57 5.12 1.37 -2.06
C SER A 57 6.13 1.93 -1.06
N HIS A 58 5.90 3.12 -0.50
CA HIS A 58 6.79 3.72 0.51
C HIS A 58 6.83 2.94 1.84
N HIS A 59 5.85 2.06 2.10
CA HIS A 59 5.78 1.26 3.32
C HIS A 59 6.41 -0.12 3.19
N PHE A 60 7.09 -0.39 2.09
CA PHE A 60 7.81 -1.64 1.84
C PHE A 60 9.29 -1.34 1.66
N ALA A 61 10.16 -2.26 2.08
CA ALA A 61 11.58 -2.10 1.77
C ALA A 61 11.77 -2.23 0.26
N SER A 62 12.80 -1.56 -0.28
CA SER A 62 13.09 -1.59 -1.72
C SER A 62 13.36 -3.00 -2.26
N GLY A 63 13.74 -3.94 -1.40
CA GLY A 63 13.93 -5.36 -1.73
C GLY A 63 12.68 -6.23 -1.62
N ASP A 64 11.56 -5.73 -1.06
CA ASP A 64 10.32 -6.51 -0.93
C ASP A 64 9.40 -6.36 -2.15
N VAL A 65 9.66 -5.33 -2.97
CA VAL A 65 8.83 -4.99 -4.13
C VAL A 65 9.58 -5.31 -5.41
N PHE A 66 9.14 -6.37 -6.08
CA PHE A 66 9.69 -6.78 -7.37
C PHE A 66 8.76 -6.34 -8.51
N LYS A 67 9.33 -5.71 -9.53
CA LYS A 67 8.60 -5.45 -10.78
C LYS A 67 8.50 -6.77 -11.55
N GLN A 68 7.30 -7.30 -11.68
CA GLN A 68 7.04 -8.37 -12.64
C GLN A 68 6.97 -7.76 -14.04
N THR A 69 8.06 -7.86 -14.80
CA THR A 69 8.02 -7.70 -16.25
C THR A 69 7.57 -9.03 -16.83
N THR A 70 6.30 -9.12 -17.26
CA THR A 70 5.85 -10.25 -18.07
C THR A 70 6.56 -10.17 -19.42
N PRO A 71 7.39 -11.15 -19.81
CA PRO A 71 7.88 -11.22 -21.18
C PRO A 71 6.67 -11.45 -22.10
N SER A 72 6.61 -10.67 -23.18
CA SER A 72 5.51 -10.65 -24.14
C SER A 72 5.51 -11.85 -25.07
#